data_AF-A0A7S0RXU5-F1
#
_entry.id   AF-A0A7S0RXU5-F1
#
_cell.length_a   1.000
_cell.length_b   1.000
_cell.length_c   1.000
_cell.angle_alpha   90.00
_cell.angle_beta   90.00
_cell.angle_gamma   90.00
#
_symmetry.space_group_name_H-M   'P 1'
#
loop_
_entity.id
_entity.type
_entity.pdbx_description
1 polymer ?
#
loop_
_entity_poly.entity_id
_entity_poly.type
_entity_poly.pdbx_seq_one_letter_code
_entity_poly.pdbx_strand_id
1 'polypeptide(L)'
;ETLCAANDGLRSVFAVGAAAAFPSAAAADGRDEGAGETVIRCASDDHAKRSAAHVAQQLLRGTERRYDRLPLLGATLFGHPGSERRLSWRFCGAPLGQAIVVGKDLALAAVLWVHEGLLRGIMLEGGSDGQAAALRAAVLSRPKANPYALRGMSLLGNVQAALTLVGVSGASEPPPKSLPELPVRPPASTGLLEGAPQLDSADGGGQGQG
;
A
#
# COMPACT_ATOMS: atom_id res chain seq x y z
N GLU A 1 -27.99 8.58 8.47
CA GLU A 1 -26.60 8.97 8.13
C GLU A 1 -26.06 7.97 7.12
N THR A 2 -26.24 8.30 5.85
CA THR A 2 -25.90 7.43 4.72
C THR A 2 -24.62 7.97 4.10
N LEU A 3 -23.69 7.07 3.80
CA LEU A 3 -22.45 7.39 3.11
C LEU A 3 -22.70 8.09 1.78
N CYS A 4 -21.82 9.03 1.46
CA CYS A 4 -21.89 9.99 0.36
C CYS A 4 -22.81 11.15 0.72
N ALA A 5 -22.28 12.37 0.73
CA ALA A 5 -23.03 13.58 0.98
C ALA A 5 -24.25 13.67 0.06
N ALA A 6 -25.40 13.24 0.54
CA ALA A 6 -26.68 13.78 0.14
C ALA A 6 -26.95 14.91 1.13
N ASN A 7 -26.55 16.12 0.76
CA ASN A 7 -27.25 17.30 1.23
C ASN A 7 -28.74 17.05 1.01
N ASP A 8 -29.54 17.38 2.02
CA ASP A 8 -31.00 17.25 2.04
C ASP A 8 -31.63 17.55 0.67
N GLY A 9 -31.92 16.49 -0.11
CA GLY A 9 -32.54 16.60 -1.44
C GLY A 9 -32.06 15.64 -2.53
N LEU A 10 -30.80 15.16 -2.51
CA LEU A 10 -30.27 14.26 -3.57
C LEU A 10 -30.14 12.80 -3.11
N ARG A 11 -31.27 12.10 -2.95
CA ARG A 11 -31.31 10.68 -2.54
C ARG A 11 -30.98 9.67 -3.67
N SER A 12 -30.22 10.06 -4.69
CA SER A 12 -29.99 9.22 -5.88
C SER A 12 -28.56 9.20 -6.44
N VAL A 13 -27.63 9.95 -5.86
CA VAL A 13 -26.23 10.00 -6.34
C VAL A 13 -25.29 9.45 -5.28
N PHE A 14 -24.47 8.48 -5.66
CA PHE A 14 -23.48 7.84 -4.79
C PHE A 14 -22.08 8.09 -5.32
N ALA A 15 -21.13 8.32 -4.40
CA ALA A 15 -19.71 8.43 -4.70
C ALA A 15 -18.98 7.18 -4.17
N VAL A 16 -18.06 6.62 -4.95
CA VAL A 16 -17.27 5.44 -4.56
C VAL A 16 -15.80 5.63 -4.92
N GLY A 17 -14.92 4.82 -4.30
CA GLY A 17 -13.49 4.86 -4.55
C GLY A 17 -12.83 6.18 -4.16
N ALA A 18 -11.76 6.56 -4.87
CA ALA A 18 -10.89 7.68 -4.49
C ALA A 18 -11.59 9.05 -4.43
N ALA A 19 -12.73 9.20 -5.11
CA ALA A 19 -13.54 10.41 -5.07
C ALA A 19 -14.36 10.54 -3.76
N ALA A 20 -14.66 9.43 -3.09
CA ALA A 20 -15.52 9.38 -1.92
C ALA A 20 -14.75 9.71 -0.63
N ALA A 21 -15.29 10.65 0.13
CA ALA A 21 -14.97 10.79 1.56
C ALA A 21 -16.02 10.02 2.36
N PHE A 22 -15.59 9.30 3.40
CA PHE A 22 -16.47 8.46 4.21
C PHE A 22 -16.09 8.48 5.69
N PRO A 23 -17.06 8.37 6.60
CA PRO A 23 -16.78 8.25 8.00
C PRO A 23 -16.13 6.90 8.31
N SER A 24 -15.09 6.90 9.14
CA SER A 24 -14.49 5.68 9.67
C SER A 24 -14.20 5.81 11.16
N ALA A 25 -14.83 4.96 11.95
CA ALA A 25 -14.49 4.78 13.37
C ALA A 25 -13.09 4.20 13.52
N ALA A 26 -12.65 3.40 12.55
CA ALA A 26 -11.32 2.82 12.49
C ALA A 26 -10.20 3.88 12.42
N ALA A 27 -10.47 5.02 11.77
CA ALA A 27 -9.55 6.15 11.64
C ALA A 27 -9.63 7.19 12.78
N ALA A 28 -10.59 7.05 13.69
CA ALA A 28 -10.80 8.01 14.78
C ALA A 28 -9.63 8.00 15.79
N ASP A 29 -9.11 9.19 16.08
CA ASP A 29 -8.01 9.44 17.03
C ASP A 29 -8.48 9.58 18.48
N GLY A 30 -9.80 9.62 18.72
CA GLY A 30 -10.40 9.72 20.04
C GLY A 30 -10.38 11.12 20.65
N ARG A 31 -9.97 12.16 19.90
CA ARG A 31 -9.86 13.54 20.41
C ARG A 31 -11.18 14.28 20.52
N ASP A 32 -12.22 13.82 19.83
CA ASP A 32 -13.58 14.31 20.02
C ASP A 32 -14.30 13.39 21.00
N GLU A 33 -14.45 13.83 22.24
CA GLU A 33 -15.39 13.28 23.20
C GLU A 33 -16.82 13.48 22.67
N GLY A 34 -17.23 12.59 21.75
CA GLY A 34 -18.53 12.63 21.08
C GLY A 34 -18.53 12.29 19.58
N ALA A 35 -17.40 12.41 18.88
CA ALA A 35 -17.33 12.08 17.45
C ALA A 35 -16.71 10.69 17.24
N GLY A 36 -17.56 9.67 17.21
CA GLY A 36 -17.15 8.27 17.07
C GLY A 36 -16.54 7.89 15.71
N GLU A 37 -16.38 8.83 14.77
CA GLU A 37 -15.95 8.58 13.39
C GLU A 37 -15.14 9.77 12.83
N THR A 38 -14.08 9.49 12.07
CA THR A 38 -13.34 10.52 11.31
C THR A 38 -13.64 10.37 9.82
N VAL A 39 -13.93 11.47 9.14
CA VAL A 39 -14.14 11.47 7.68
C VAL A 39 -12.78 11.37 6.98
N ILE A 40 -12.58 10.29 6.21
CA ILE A 40 -11.33 10.02 5.49
C ILE A 40 -11.57 9.84 3.98
N ARG A 41 -10.51 10.02 3.19
CA ARG A 41 -10.44 9.63 1.78
C ARG A 41 -9.37 8.56 1.62
N CYS A 42 -9.64 7.54 0.81
CA CYS A 42 -8.72 6.44 0.59
C CYS A 42 -8.60 6.12 -0.90
N ALA A 43 -7.41 6.31 -1.47
CA ALA A 43 -7.12 5.98 -2.87
C ALA A 43 -6.53 4.56 -2.98
N SER A 44 -7.25 3.56 -2.49
CA SER A 44 -6.83 2.15 -2.59
C SER A 44 -7.81 1.30 -3.41
N ASP A 45 -7.28 0.30 -4.09
CA ASP A 45 -8.08 -0.67 -4.84
C ASP A 45 -9.06 -1.43 -3.94
N ASP A 46 -8.65 -1.75 -2.70
CA ASP A 46 -9.52 -2.40 -1.70
C ASP A 46 -10.72 -1.49 -1.37
N HIS A 47 -10.46 -0.19 -1.18
CA HIS A 47 -11.52 0.78 -0.92
C HIS A 47 -12.46 0.94 -2.11
N ALA A 48 -11.93 1.09 -3.33
CA ALA A 48 -12.73 1.23 -4.55
C ALA A 48 -13.67 0.03 -4.75
N LYS A 49 -13.15 -1.20 -4.69
CA LYS A 49 -13.97 -2.42 -4.84
C LYS A 49 -15.04 -2.53 -3.77
N ARG A 50 -14.69 -2.25 -2.51
CA ARG A 50 -15.61 -2.45 -1.37
C ARG A 50 -16.65 -1.35 -1.23
N SER A 51 -16.31 -0.09 -1.52
CA SER A 51 -17.28 1.00 -1.50
C SER A 51 -18.31 0.83 -2.61
N ALA A 52 -17.89 0.42 -3.82
CA ALA A 52 -18.80 0.04 -4.90
C ALA A 52 -19.72 -1.12 -4.51
N ALA A 53 -19.18 -2.19 -3.93
CA ALA A 53 -19.98 -3.32 -3.45
C ALA A 53 -20.96 -2.92 -2.34
N HIS A 54 -20.55 -2.01 -1.45
CA HIS A 54 -21.41 -1.51 -0.38
C HIS A 54 -22.60 -0.73 -0.95
N VAL A 55 -22.36 0.20 -1.87
CA VAL A 55 -23.43 0.97 -2.54
C VAL A 55 -24.37 0.04 -3.33
N ALA A 56 -23.84 -0.96 -4.04
CA ALA A 56 -24.68 -1.94 -4.74
C ALA A 56 -25.57 -2.74 -3.76
N GLN A 57 -25.03 -3.14 -2.60
CA GLN A 57 -25.80 -3.84 -1.57
C GLN A 57 -26.86 -2.94 -0.93
N GLN A 58 -26.55 -1.66 -0.71
CA GLN A 58 -27.51 -0.65 -0.24
C GLN A 58 -28.69 -0.54 -1.21
N LEU A 59 -28.40 -0.38 -2.50
CA LEU A 59 -29.42 -0.20 -3.54
C LEU A 59 -30.28 -1.45 -3.76
N LEU A 60 -29.66 -2.64 -3.80
CA LEU A 60 -30.35 -3.88 -4.12
C LEU A 60 -31.06 -4.52 -2.92
N ARG A 61 -30.57 -4.29 -1.70
CA ARG A 61 -31.02 -5.02 -0.50
C ARG A 61 -31.42 -4.12 0.67
N GLY A 62 -31.24 -2.80 0.57
CA GLY A 62 -31.56 -1.87 1.65
C GLY A 62 -30.77 -2.13 2.93
N THR A 63 -29.49 -2.53 2.83
CA THR A 63 -28.71 -2.89 4.04
C THR A 63 -28.49 -1.68 4.94
N GLU A 64 -28.79 -1.74 6.23
CA GLU A 64 -28.48 -0.62 7.13
C GLU A 64 -27.02 -0.59 7.62
N ARG A 65 -26.19 -1.54 7.17
CA ARG A 65 -24.83 -1.68 7.70
C ARG A 65 -23.96 -0.50 7.28
N ARG A 66 -23.45 0.28 8.25
CA ARG A 66 -22.48 1.35 7.97
C ARG A 66 -21.22 0.82 7.30
N TYR A 67 -20.69 1.57 6.35
CA TYR A 67 -19.38 1.31 5.77
C TYR A 67 -18.30 1.89 6.68
N ASP A 68 -17.76 1.05 7.56
CA ASP A 68 -16.56 1.37 8.33
C ASP A 68 -15.39 0.54 7.82
N ARG A 69 -14.29 1.20 7.45
CA ARG A 69 -13.12 0.54 6.89
C ARG A 69 -11.81 1.15 7.35
N LEU A 70 -10.98 0.27 7.88
CA LEU A 70 -9.56 0.50 8.10
C LEU A 70 -8.82 0.57 6.75
N PRO A 71 -8.00 1.61 6.49
CA PRO A 71 -7.14 1.68 5.32
C PRO A 71 -6.22 0.46 5.24
N LEU A 72 -6.14 -0.14 4.05
CA LEU A 72 -5.17 -1.17 3.69
C LEU A 72 -4.50 -0.72 2.40
N LEU A 73 -3.19 -0.50 2.47
CA LEU A 73 -2.35 -0.02 1.39
C LEU A 73 -1.16 -0.97 1.25
N GLY A 74 -0.59 -1.04 0.06
CA GLY A 74 0.64 -1.78 -0.16
C GLY A 74 1.16 -1.52 -1.55
N ALA A 75 2.47 -1.71 -1.72
CA ALA A 75 3.11 -1.63 -3.02
C ALA A 75 4.27 -2.61 -3.07
N THR A 76 4.51 -3.15 -4.26
CA THR A 76 5.73 -3.87 -4.59
C THR A 76 6.51 -3.05 -5.60
N LEU A 77 7.77 -2.75 -5.27
CA LEU A 77 8.72 -2.05 -6.13
C LEU A 77 9.89 -2.99 -6.42
N PHE A 78 10.52 -2.82 -7.59
CA PHE A 78 11.71 -3.60 -7.98
C PHE A 78 11.50 -5.13 -7.94
N GLY A 79 10.32 -5.59 -8.36
CA GLY A 79 10.00 -7.03 -8.41
C GLY A 79 10.39 -7.73 -9.71
N HIS A 80 11.11 -7.05 -10.62
CA HIS A 80 11.43 -7.62 -11.93
C HIS A 80 12.68 -8.51 -11.87
N PRO A 81 12.84 -9.49 -12.79
CA PRO A 81 14.08 -10.26 -12.89
C PRO A 81 15.30 -9.34 -13.05
N GLY A 82 16.38 -9.63 -12.33
CA GLY A 82 17.61 -8.84 -12.33
C GLY A 82 17.63 -7.65 -11.37
N SER A 83 16.54 -7.35 -10.65
CA SER A 83 16.58 -6.38 -9.55
C SER A 83 17.49 -6.92 -8.43
N GLU A 84 18.39 -6.09 -7.90
CA GLU A 84 19.22 -6.45 -6.74
C GLU A 84 18.38 -6.73 -5.49
N ARG A 85 17.18 -6.15 -5.43
CA ARG A 85 16.29 -6.20 -4.29
C ARG A 85 14.85 -5.96 -4.70
N ARG A 86 13.93 -6.72 -4.12
CA ARG A 86 12.48 -6.46 -4.14
C ARG A 86 12.07 -5.72 -2.87
N LEU A 87 11.32 -4.62 -3.02
CA LEU A 87 10.63 -3.97 -1.91
C LEU A 87 9.16 -4.34 -1.97
N SER A 88 8.59 -4.73 -0.83
CA SER A 88 7.19 -5.11 -0.74
C SER A 88 6.66 -4.78 0.64
N TRP A 89 5.98 -3.63 0.73
CA TRP A 89 5.39 -3.17 1.97
C TRP A 89 3.88 -3.25 1.94
N ARG A 90 3.32 -3.40 3.14
CA ARG A 90 1.89 -3.29 3.41
C ARG A 90 1.70 -2.40 4.62
N PHE A 91 0.69 -1.55 4.56
CA PHE A 91 0.26 -0.70 5.65
C PHE A 91 -1.20 -0.97 5.96
N CYS A 92 -1.53 -1.09 7.24
CA CYS A 92 -2.90 -1.19 7.71
C CYS A 92 -3.13 -0.24 8.88
N GLY A 93 -4.22 0.51 8.83
CA GLY A 93 -4.64 1.38 9.94
C GLY A 93 -4.40 2.85 9.75
N ALA A 94 -4.08 3.52 10.85
CA ALA A 94 -3.86 4.95 10.92
C ALA A 94 -2.47 5.23 11.52
N PRO A 95 -1.66 6.13 10.91
CA PRO A 95 -0.35 6.49 11.42
C PRO A 95 -0.45 7.49 12.57
N LEU A 96 -1.15 7.11 13.65
CA LEU A 96 -1.47 7.98 14.79
C LEU A 96 -0.63 7.64 16.02
N GLY A 97 -0.18 8.67 16.73
CA GLY A 97 0.59 8.52 17.97
C GLY A 97 2.06 8.20 17.73
N GLN A 98 2.66 7.44 18.64
CA GLN A 98 4.08 7.12 18.62
C GLN A 98 4.38 6.05 17.57
N ALA A 99 5.27 6.36 16.63
CA ALA A 99 5.83 5.39 15.69
C ALA A 99 7.02 4.63 16.32
N ILE A 100 7.02 3.31 16.21
CA ILE A 100 8.09 2.43 16.68
C ILE A 100 8.55 1.58 15.52
N VAL A 101 9.79 1.82 15.07
CA VAL A 101 10.42 1.10 13.97
C VAL A 101 11.15 -0.12 14.51
N VAL A 102 10.93 -1.29 13.95
CA VAL A 102 11.58 -2.55 14.32
C VAL A 102 12.18 -3.18 13.07
N GLY A 103 13.42 -3.63 13.15
CA GLY A 103 14.18 -4.19 12.03
C GLY A 103 15.54 -3.51 11.90
N LYS A 104 16.57 -4.27 11.53
CA LYS A 104 17.95 -3.75 11.38
C LYS A 104 18.26 -3.29 9.97
N ASP A 105 17.53 -3.84 9.01
CA ASP A 105 17.64 -3.52 7.60
C ASP A 105 16.22 -3.44 7.01
N LEU A 106 16.14 -3.04 5.74
CA LEU A 106 14.86 -2.94 5.04
C LEU A 106 14.35 -4.31 4.54
N ALA A 107 15.07 -5.42 4.77
CA ALA A 107 14.70 -6.73 4.19
C ALA A 107 13.50 -7.32 4.93
N LEU A 108 13.44 -7.06 6.24
CA LEU A 108 12.27 -7.25 7.07
C LEU A 108 12.23 -6.13 8.11
N ALA A 109 11.24 -5.24 7.98
CA ALA A 109 11.05 -4.13 8.90
C ALA A 109 9.57 -3.90 9.18
N ALA A 110 9.25 -3.47 10.40
CA ALA A 110 7.91 -3.07 10.79
C ALA A 110 7.92 -1.66 11.38
N VAL A 111 6.85 -0.92 11.15
CA VAL A 111 6.56 0.33 11.85
C VAL A 111 5.21 0.17 12.53
N LEU A 112 5.20 0.30 13.86
CA LEU A 112 3.99 0.20 14.67
C LEU A 112 3.61 1.59 15.20
N TRP A 113 2.36 1.98 15.01
CA TRP A 113 1.81 3.22 15.55
C TRP A 113 0.96 2.92 16.77
N VAL A 114 1.36 3.46 17.91
CA VAL A 114 0.67 3.29 19.20
C VAL A 114 0.17 4.64 19.69
N HIS A 115 -1.14 4.74 19.90
CA HIS A 115 -1.80 5.91 20.45
C HIS A 115 -2.62 5.50 21.66
N GLU A 116 -2.45 6.18 22.79
CA GLU A 116 -3.14 5.87 24.06
C GLU A 116 -2.98 4.40 24.50
N GLY A 117 -1.82 3.82 24.23
CA GLY A 117 -1.52 2.42 24.56
C GLY A 117 -2.25 1.40 23.69
N LEU A 118 -2.91 1.81 22.60
CA LEU A 118 -3.55 0.92 21.63
C LEU A 118 -2.80 0.95 20.30
N LEU A 119 -2.70 -0.19 19.65
CA LEU A 119 -2.19 -0.28 18.29
C LEU A 119 -3.19 0.37 17.30
N ARG A 120 -2.75 1.41 16.59
CA ARG A 120 -3.56 2.14 15.60
C ARG A 120 -3.17 1.86 14.16
N GLY A 121 -1.93 1.48 13.92
CA GLY A 121 -1.46 1.16 12.58
C GLY A 121 -0.22 0.28 12.60
N ILE A 122 -0.04 -0.46 11.52
CA ILE A 122 1.17 -1.25 11.28
C ILE A 122 1.56 -1.10 9.81
N MET A 123 2.85 -0.90 9.56
CA MET A 123 3.49 -1.12 8.26
C MET A 123 4.44 -2.30 8.40
N LEU A 124 4.48 -3.17 7.40
CA LEU A 124 5.39 -4.31 7.31
C LEU A 124 6.01 -4.34 5.91
N GLU A 125 7.33 -4.25 5.86
CA GLU A 125 8.17 -4.46 4.67
C GLU A 125 8.71 -5.90 4.69
N GLY A 126 8.71 -6.57 3.53
CA GLY A 126 9.22 -7.94 3.39
C GLY A 126 8.31 -9.02 3.99
N GLY A 127 7.07 -8.68 4.34
CA GLY A 127 6.11 -9.62 4.88
C GLY A 127 5.43 -10.49 3.82
N SER A 128 5.07 -11.72 4.19
CA SER A 128 4.36 -12.65 3.30
C SER A 128 2.89 -12.26 3.08
N ASP A 129 2.25 -12.80 2.04
CA ASP A 129 0.81 -12.56 1.77
C ASP A 129 -0.08 -12.99 2.94
N GLY A 130 0.29 -14.08 3.64
CA GLY A 130 -0.41 -14.56 4.83
C GLY A 130 -0.38 -13.57 5.99
N GLN A 131 0.69 -12.78 6.13
CA GLN A 131 0.79 -11.76 7.17
C GLN A 131 -0.14 -10.57 6.91
N ALA A 132 -0.56 -10.30 5.66
CA ALA A 132 -1.45 -9.17 5.35
C ALA A 132 -2.81 -9.25 6.06
N ALA A 133 -3.43 -10.44 6.08
CA ALA A 133 -4.69 -10.66 6.78
C ALA A 133 -4.53 -10.53 8.29
N ALA A 134 -3.42 -11.05 8.83
CA ALA A 134 -3.09 -10.97 10.24
C ALA A 134 -2.84 -9.52 10.71
N LEU A 135 -2.16 -8.70 9.89
CA LEU A 135 -1.99 -7.26 10.15
C LEU A 135 -3.33 -6.55 10.30
N ARG A 136 -4.26 -6.82 9.36
CA ARG A 136 -5.60 -6.22 9.41
C ARG A 136 -6.37 -6.64 10.65
N ALA A 137 -6.32 -7.93 11.00
CA ALA A 137 -6.99 -8.45 12.20
C ALA A 137 -6.41 -7.83 13.48
N ALA A 138 -5.08 -7.70 13.57
CA ALA A 138 -4.39 -7.11 14.71
C ALA A 138 -4.74 -5.62 14.90
N VAL A 139 -4.77 -4.82 13.83
CA VAL A 139 -5.13 -3.40 13.98
C VAL A 139 -6.61 -3.23 14.32
N LEU A 140 -7.50 -4.07 13.77
CA LEU A 140 -8.93 -4.02 14.08
C LEU A 140 -9.25 -4.40 15.53
N SER A 141 -8.50 -5.34 16.12
CA SER A 141 -8.69 -5.71 17.53
C SER A 141 -8.17 -4.67 18.51
N ARG A 142 -7.42 -3.66 18.03
CA ARG A 142 -6.82 -2.58 18.84
C ARG A 142 -6.19 -3.10 20.12
N PRO A 143 -5.23 -4.06 20.04
CA PRO A 143 -4.63 -4.64 21.23
C PRO A 143 -3.91 -3.56 22.02
N LYS A 144 -3.89 -3.74 23.35
CA LYS A 144 -3.02 -2.94 24.20
C LYS A 144 -1.58 -3.21 23.81
N ALA A 145 -0.87 -2.16 23.42
CA ALA A 145 0.51 -2.22 22.98
C ALA A 145 1.37 -1.41 23.96
N ASN A 146 2.30 -2.08 24.64
CA ASN A 146 3.25 -1.41 25.52
C ASN A 146 4.40 -0.82 24.67
N PRO A 147 4.54 0.51 24.58
CA PRO A 147 5.58 1.14 23.77
C PRO A 147 7.00 0.75 24.22
N TYR A 148 7.21 0.50 25.52
CA TYR A 148 8.51 0.12 26.06
C TYR A 148 8.92 -1.29 25.63
N ALA A 149 7.99 -2.24 25.64
CA ALA A 149 8.24 -3.61 25.16
C ALA A 149 8.58 -3.61 23.66
N LEU A 150 7.83 -2.84 22.87
CA LEU A 150 8.08 -2.70 21.43
C LEU A 150 9.42 -2.00 21.14
N ARG A 151 9.81 -0.99 21.92
CA ARG A 151 11.15 -0.38 21.83
C ARG A 151 12.25 -1.39 22.18
N GLY A 152 12.03 -2.27 23.16
CA GLY A 152 12.93 -3.39 23.43
C GLY A 152 13.14 -4.27 22.20
N MET A 153 12.07 -4.59 21.48
CA MET A 153 12.16 -5.37 20.23
C MET A 153 12.84 -4.61 19.10
N SER A 154 12.64 -3.29 19.03
CA SER A 154 13.34 -2.38 18.11
C SER A 154 14.86 -2.46 18.30
N LEU A 155 15.33 -2.33 19.55
CA LEU A 155 16.76 -2.41 19.88
C LEU A 155 17.37 -3.78 19.52
N LEU A 156 16.60 -4.87 19.70
CA LEU A 156 17.02 -6.21 19.32
C LEU A 156 16.92 -6.46 17.80
N GLY A 157 16.19 -5.60 17.08
CA GLY A 157 15.87 -5.79 15.66
C GLY A 157 14.95 -6.98 15.39
N ASN A 158 14.17 -7.41 16.40
CA ASN A 158 13.37 -8.63 16.32
C ASN A 158 11.93 -8.32 15.86
N VAL A 159 11.73 -8.26 14.54
CA VAL A 159 10.43 -7.96 13.93
C VAL A 159 9.38 -9.00 14.31
N GLN A 160 9.73 -10.28 14.30
CA GLN A 160 8.77 -11.35 14.59
C GLN A 160 8.24 -11.25 16.04
N ALA A 161 9.12 -10.98 17.00
CA ALA A 161 8.70 -10.80 18.39
C ALA A 161 7.82 -9.55 18.57
N ALA A 162 8.13 -8.44 17.87
CA ALA A 162 7.28 -7.25 17.87
C ALA A 162 5.88 -7.53 17.30
N LEU A 163 5.80 -8.29 16.20
CA LEU A 163 4.54 -8.72 15.60
C LEU A 163 3.74 -9.63 16.55
N THR A 164 4.38 -10.57 17.23
CA THR A 164 3.74 -11.43 18.22
C THR A 164 3.18 -10.65 19.41
N LEU A 165 3.88 -9.61 19.90
CA LEU A 165 3.37 -8.74 20.97
C LEU A 165 2.05 -8.04 20.62
N VAL A 166 1.76 -7.86 19.33
CA VAL A 166 0.52 -7.25 18.84
C VAL A 166 -0.42 -8.26 18.18
N GLY A 167 -0.20 -9.55 18.39
CA GLY A 167 -1.08 -10.62 17.92
C GLY A 167 -0.99 -10.95 16.43
N VAL A 168 0.09 -10.54 15.75
CA VAL A 168 0.38 -10.91 14.36
C VAL A 168 1.27 -12.14 14.35
N SER A 169 0.72 -13.26 13.90
CA SER A 169 1.43 -14.54 13.75
C SER A 169 1.57 -14.92 12.28
N GLY A 170 2.71 -15.49 11.89
CA GLY A 170 2.98 -15.99 10.54
C GLY A 170 4.46 -15.92 10.17
N ALA A 171 4.95 -16.90 9.40
CA ALA A 171 6.34 -16.93 8.93
C ALA A 171 6.62 -15.82 7.91
N SER A 172 7.81 -15.22 7.96
CA SER A 172 8.30 -14.35 6.87
C SER A 172 8.58 -15.22 5.64
N GLU A 173 8.45 -14.64 4.45
CA GLU A 173 9.03 -15.29 3.26
C GLU A 173 10.57 -15.25 3.37
N PRO A 174 11.27 -16.31 2.95
CA PRO A 174 12.72 -16.22 2.82
C PRO A 174 13.06 -15.17 1.76
N PRO A 175 14.16 -14.42 1.93
CA PRO A 175 14.61 -13.51 0.89
C PRO A 175 14.82 -14.29 -0.42
N PRO A 176 14.57 -13.67 -1.59
CA PRO A 176 14.87 -14.32 -2.85
C PRO A 176 16.34 -14.76 -2.85
N LYS A 177 16.60 -16.01 -3.23
CA LYS A 177 17.97 -16.51 -3.41
C LYS A 177 18.70 -15.55 -4.36
N SER A 178 19.92 -15.18 -4.01
CA SER A 178 20.82 -14.40 -4.86
C SER A 178 20.78 -14.94 -6.29
N LEU A 179 20.65 -14.04 -7.27
CA LEU A 179 20.52 -14.37 -8.68
C LEU A 179 21.64 -15.33 -9.12
N PRO A 180 21.39 -16.31 -10.01
CA PRO A 180 22.46 -16.87 -10.82
C PRO A 180 23.12 -15.72 -11.58
N GLU A 181 24.46 -15.69 -11.61
CA GLU A 181 25.21 -14.67 -12.36
C GLU A 181 24.62 -14.55 -13.78
N LEU A 182 24.12 -13.36 -14.12
CA LEU A 182 23.75 -13.06 -15.49
C LEU A 182 25.02 -13.20 -16.32
N PRO A 183 24.99 -13.88 -17.50
CA PRO A 183 26.15 -13.93 -18.35
C PRO A 183 26.55 -12.50 -18.71
N VAL A 184 27.73 -12.10 -18.26
CA VAL A 184 28.32 -10.80 -18.59
C VAL A 184 28.44 -10.77 -20.11
N ARG A 185 27.60 -9.97 -20.76
CA ARG A 185 27.74 -9.73 -22.19
C ARG A 185 29.08 -9.01 -22.36
N PRO A 186 30.05 -9.55 -23.13
CA PRO A 186 31.28 -8.83 -23.38
C PRO A 186 30.93 -7.47 -24.00
N PRO A 187 31.69 -6.41 -23.69
CA PRO A 187 31.44 -5.10 -24.28
C PRO A 187 31.40 -5.26 -25.79
N ALA A 188 30.35 -4.72 -26.41
CA ALA A 188 30.20 -4.75 -27.86
C ALA A 188 31.49 -4.23 -28.46
N SER A 189 32.23 -5.09 -29.16
CA SER A 189 33.29 -4.65 -30.04
C SER A 189 32.68 -3.61 -30.97
N THR A 190 33.21 -2.40 -30.91
CA THR A 190 32.93 -1.31 -31.84
C THR A 190 33.34 -1.75 -33.25
N GLY A 191 32.49 -2.58 -33.86
CA GLY A 191 32.48 -2.84 -35.29
C GLY A 191 31.71 -1.70 -35.92
N LEU A 192 32.42 -0.90 -36.69
CA LEU A 192 31.87 0.15 -37.54
C LEU A 192 30.62 -0.34 -38.29
N LEU A 193 29.59 0.52 -38.29
CA LEU A 193 28.49 0.48 -39.24
C LEU A 193 29.04 0.67 -40.67
N GLU A 194 29.40 -0.41 -41.35
CA GLU A 194 29.43 -0.42 -42.82
C GLU A 194 28.13 -1.04 -43.32
N GLY A 195 27.33 -0.23 -44.02
CA GLY A 195 26.10 -0.71 -44.67
C GLY A 195 24.90 0.23 -44.49
N ALA A 196 25.06 1.53 -44.71
CA ALA A 196 23.92 2.37 -45.05
C ALA A 196 23.53 2.10 -46.52
N PRO A 197 22.25 1.84 -46.86
CA PRO A 197 21.82 1.73 -48.24
C PRO A 197 21.92 3.10 -48.93
N GLN A 198 22.55 3.13 -50.10
CA GLN A 198 22.60 4.30 -51.00
C GLN A 198 21.17 4.75 -51.34
N LEU A 199 20.88 6.02 -51.04
CA LEU A 199 19.68 6.70 -51.54
C LEU A 199 19.95 7.17 -52.97
N ASP A 200 19.16 6.64 -53.90
CA ASP A 200 19.17 7.03 -55.31
C ASP A 200 18.85 8.51 -55.48
N SER A 201 19.64 9.15 -56.34
CA SER A 201 19.56 10.57 -56.67
C SER A 201 18.44 10.79 -57.68
N ALA A 202 17.35 11.44 -57.27
CA ALA A 202 16.34 11.95 -58.20
C ALA A 202 16.76 13.36 -58.65
N ASP A 203 17.23 13.42 -59.89
CA ASP A 203 17.69 14.60 -60.61
C ASP A 203 16.56 15.64 -60.79
N GLY A 204 16.84 16.87 -60.37
CA GLY A 204 15.99 18.03 -60.60
C GLY A 204 16.23 18.61 -61.99
N GLY A 205 15.42 18.20 -62.96
CA GLY A 205 15.35 18.81 -64.29
C GLY A 205 14.48 20.06 -64.31
N GLY A 206 15.03 21.21 -63.91
CA GLY A 206 14.42 22.53 -64.06
C GLY A 206 15.25 23.40 -65.00
N GLN A 207 15.00 23.33 -66.30
CA GLN A 207 15.49 24.32 -67.27
C GLN A 207 14.54 25.52 -67.28
N GLY A 208 15.09 26.73 -67.13
CA GLY A 208 14.39 27.98 -67.39
C GLY A 208 14.63 28.48 -68.83
N GLN A 209 13.75 29.37 -69.29
CA GLN A 209 14.01 30.60 -70.05
C GLN A 209 12.73 31.06 -70.78
N GLY A 210 12.49 32.38 -70.80
CA GLY A 210 11.62 33.07 -71.78
C GLY A 210 10.38 33.69 -71.20
#